data_AF-A0A0D1CZW1-F1
#
_entry.id   AF-A0A0D1CZW1-F1
#
_cell.length_a   1.000
_cell.length_b   1.000
_cell.length_c   1.000
_cell.angle_alpha   90.00
_cell.angle_beta   90.00
_cell.angle_gamma   90.00
#
_symmetry.space_group_name_H-M   'P 1'
#
loop_
_entity.id
_entity.type
_entity.pdbx_description
1 polymer ?
#
loop_
_entity_poly.entity_id
_entity_poly.type
_entity_poly.pdbx_seq_one_letter_code
_entity_poly.pdbx_strand_id
1 'polypeptide(L)'
;RARRHQQYHSTGDYWMMHFDTNAPVLKFLNDRLRADPRVIKWTALKLGDKLDQITPKATSGGLDSHSDAPQARALFGGKTIRYGWQ
;
A
#
# COMPACT_ATOMS: atom_id res chain seq x y z
N ARG A 1 12.87 9.79 -13.50
CA ARG A 1 12.41 9.39 -14.86
C ARG A 1 12.42 7.87 -14.97
N ALA A 2 11.40 7.26 -15.56
CA ALA A 2 11.33 5.81 -15.81
C ALA A 2 10.99 5.55 -17.28
N ARG A 3 11.51 4.46 -17.87
CA ARG A 3 11.15 4.02 -19.22
C ARG A 3 10.30 2.75 -19.14
N ARG A 4 9.14 2.76 -19.78
CA ARG A 4 8.25 1.59 -19.87
C ARG A 4 7.51 1.64 -21.19
N HIS A 5 7.36 0.48 -21.85
CA HIS A 5 6.56 0.35 -23.07
C HIS A 5 6.89 1.41 -24.14
N GLN A 6 8.19 1.61 -24.36
CA GLN A 6 8.77 2.60 -25.28
C GLN A 6 8.45 4.07 -24.99
N GLN A 7 7.90 4.39 -23.83
CA GLN A 7 7.68 5.77 -23.39
C GLN A 7 8.49 6.10 -22.14
N TYR A 8 8.84 7.38 -22.01
CA TYR A 8 9.49 7.91 -20.83
C TYR A 8 8.47 8.66 -19.98
N HIS A 9 8.43 8.34 -18.70
CA HIS A 9 7.52 8.97 -17.74
C HIS A 9 8.33 9.77 -16.70
N SER A 10 7.90 11.02 -16.50
CA SER A 10 8.40 11.93 -15.45
C SER A 10 7.46 12.00 -14.26
N THR A 11 6.15 11.84 -14.49
CA THR A 11 5.07 11.90 -13.49
C THR A 11 4.26 10.61 -13.53
N GLY A 12 3.62 10.25 -12.41
CA GLY A 12 2.68 9.13 -12.34
C GLY A 12 1.84 9.17 -11.08
N ASP A 13 0.70 8.48 -11.12
CA ASP A 13 -0.20 8.34 -9.99
C ASP A 13 0.18 7.12 -9.15
N TYR A 14 0.10 7.27 -7.83
CA TYR A 14 0.44 6.24 -6.87
C TYR A 14 -0.81 5.74 -6.18
N TRP A 15 -0.92 4.43 -6.03
CA TRP A 15 -1.96 3.78 -5.26
C TRP A 15 -1.35 2.68 -4.40
N MET A 16 -2.03 2.36 -3.31
CA MET A 16 -1.63 1.31 -2.38
C MET A 16 -2.79 0.34 -2.20
N MET A 17 -2.50 -0.96 -2.28
CA MET A 17 -3.46 -2.03 -2.00
C MET A 17 -2.92 -2.93 -0.89
N HIS A 18 -3.77 -3.19 0.09
CA HIS A 18 -3.59 -4.28 1.03
C HIS A 18 -4.46 -5.44 0.55
N PHE A 19 -3.87 -6.62 0.42
CA PHE A 19 -4.57 -7.82 -0.03
C PHE A 19 -3.94 -9.06 0.61
N ASP A 20 -4.75 -10.10 0.77
CA ASP A 20 -4.32 -11.41 1.22
C ASP A 20 -4.52 -12.42 0.08
N THR A 21 -3.42 -13.00 -0.42
CA THR A 21 -3.47 -14.02 -1.47
C THR A 21 -2.40 -15.09 -1.24
N ASN A 22 -2.57 -16.25 -1.90
CA ASN A 22 -1.52 -17.25 -1.98
C ASN A 22 -0.48 -16.89 -3.06
N ALA A 23 0.71 -17.50 -2.98
CA ALA A 23 1.82 -17.21 -3.89
C ALA A 23 1.48 -17.37 -5.40
N PRO A 24 0.71 -18.39 -5.84
CA PRO A 24 0.31 -18.51 -7.24
C PRO A 24 -0.54 -17.35 -7.75
N VAL A 25 -1.49 -16.87 -6.94
CA VAL A 25 -2.33 -15.71 -7.31
C VAL A 25 -1.51 -14.42 -7.32
N LEU A 26 -0.58 -14.25 -6.38
CA LEU A 26 0.37 -13.13 -6.40
C LEU A 26 1.22 -13.12 -7.68
N LYS A 27 1.68 -14.29 -8.13
CA LYS A 27 2.40 -14.41 -9.41
C LYS A 27 1.51 -13.97 -10.57
N PHE A 28 0.27 -14.45 -10.63
CA PHE A 28 -0.68 -14.06 -11.67
C PHE A 28 -0.94 -12.54 -11.68
N LEU A 29 -1.12 -11.93 -10.51
CA LEU A 29 -1.26 -10.48 -10.37
C LEU A 29 -0.03 -9.74 -10.93
N ASN A 30 1.19 -10.19 -10.58
CA ASN A 30 2.42 -9.61 -11.10
C ASN A 30 2.54 -9.73 -12.62
N ASP A 31 2.15 -10.87 -13.19
CA ASP A 31 2.15 -11.09 -14.64
C ASP A 31 1.16 -10.15 -15.33
N ARG A 32 -0.02 -9.94 -14.72
CA ARG A 32 -1.02 -9.00 -15.24
C ARG A 32 -0.55 -7.54 -15.18
N LEU A 33 0.01 -7.10 -14.05
CA LEU A 33 0.59 -5.76 -13.91
C LEU A 33 1.76 -5.52 -14.87
N ARG A 34 2.52 -6.58 -15.20
CA ARG A 34 3.60 -6.49 -16.19
C ARG A 34 3.10 -6.26 -17.60
N ALA A 35 2.00 -6.90 -17.97
CA ALA A 35 1.40 -6.81 -19.30
C ALA A 35 0.60 -5.52 -19.51
N ASP A 36 0.16 -4.86 -18.44
CA ASP A 36 -0.64 -3.64 -18.55
C ASP A 36 0.22 -2.42 -18.93
N PRO A 37 -0.03 -1.78 -20.08
CA PRO A 37 0.71 -0.59 -20.52
C PRO A 37 0.57 0.63 -19.63
N ARG A 38 -0.49 0.69 -18.81
CA ARG A 38 -0.76 1.81 -17.91
C ARG A 38 0.11 1.74 -16.66
N VAL A 39 0.63 0.55 -16.33
CA VAL A 39 1.44 0.34 -15.14
C VAL A 39 2.92 0.53 -15.46
N ILE A 40 3.51 1.57 -14.88
CA ILE A 40 4.92 1.91 -15.10
C ILE A 40 5.82 1.12 -14.14
N LYS A 41 5.43 1.08 -12.86
CA LYS A 41 6.13 0.39 -11.77
C LYS A 41 5.12 -0.15 -10.76
N TRP A 42 5.44 -1.30 -10.19
CA TRP A 42 4.74 -1.85 -9.04
C TRP A 42 5.73 -2.56 -8.14
N THR A 43 5.37 -2.70 -6.87
CA THR A 43 6.09 -3.52 -5.91
C THR A 43 5.08 -4.22 -5.02
N ALA A 44 5.33 -5.47 -4.69
CA ALA A 44 4.52 -6.23 -3.74
C ALA A 44 5.43 -6.57 -2.56
N LEU A 45 5.05 -6.10 -1.38
CA LEU A 45 5.79 -6.30 -0.14
C LEU A 45 4.98 -7.23 0.77
N LYS A 46 5.67 -8.20 1.38
CA LYS A 46 5.08 -9.03 2.42
C LYS A 46 5.08 -8.24 3.73
N LEU A 47 3.91 -7.96 4.28
CA LEU A 47 3.77 -7.15 5.49
C LEU A 47 4.12 -7.94 6.76
N GLY A 48 3.87 -9.26 6.79
CA GLY A 48 4.21 -10.12 7.93
C GLY A 48 3.96 -11.60 7.65
N ASP A 49 4.37 -12.45 8.58
CA ASP A 49 4.10 -13.91 8.57
C ASP A 49 2.81 -14.26 9.30
N LYS A 50 2.47 -13.50 10.34
CA LYS A 50 1.33 -13.73 11.22
C LYS A 50 0.38 -12.54 11.22
N LEU A 51 -0.90 -12.79 11.47
CA LEU A 51 -1.94 -11.76 11.51
C LEU A 51 -1.62 -10.66 12.54
N ASP A 52 -1.04 -11.03 13.68
CA ASP A 52 -0.69 -10.10 14.76
C ASP A 52 0.42 -9.10 14.39
N GLN A 53 1.20 -9.41 13.35
CA GLN A 53 2.25 -8.52 12.82
C GLN A 53 1.71 -7.56 11.77
N ILE A 54 0.62 -7.93 11.11
CA ILE A 54 0.01 -7.23 9.97
C ILE A 54 -1.11 -6.31 10.47
N THR A 55 -1.84 -6.76 11.48
CA THR A 55 -2.87 -5.97 12.14
C THR A 55 -2.16 -4.92 12.98
N PRO A 56 -2.30 -3.61 12.70
CA PRO A 56 -1.86 -2.63 13.67
C PRO A 56 -2.57 -2.99 14.98
N LYS A 57 -1.84 -3.08 16.09
CA LYS A 57 -2.47 -3.13 17.41
C LYS A 57 -3.39 -1.91 17.47
N ALA A 58 -4.67 -2.10 17.19
CA ALA A 58 -5.68 -1.40 17.93
C ALA A 58 -5.22 -1.64 19.39
N THR A 59 -4.90 -0.63 20.19
CA THR A 59 -5.94 0.25 20.74
C THR A 59 -7.30 -0.44 20.58
N SER A 60 -7.40 -1.68 21.10
CA SER A 60 -8.67 -2.16 21.60
C SER A 60 -9.21 -0.98 22.40
N GLY A 61 -10.48 -0.66 22.25
CA GLY A 61 -11.12 0.42 23.00
C GLY A 61 -11.19 0.12 24.52
N GLY A 62 -10.12 -0.39 25.12
CA GLY A 62 -9.82 -0.44 26.53
C GLY A 62 -8.66 0.53 26.82
N LEU A 63 -9.02 1.78 27.07
CA LEU A 63 -8.44 2.65 28.08
C LEU A 63 -6.99 2.32 28.51
N ASP A 64 -5.98 2.76 27.78
CA ASP A 64 -4.68 3.06 28.37
C ASP A 64 -4.59 4.58 28.63
N SER A 65 -5.01 4.95 29.83
CA SER A 65 -4.90 6.31 30.37
C SER A 65 -3.44 6.68 30.65
N HIS A 66 -2.59 6.85 29.62
CA HIS A 66 -1.42 7.74 29.66
C HIS A 66 -0.65 7.70 28.32
N SER A 67 -0.90 8.68 27.45
CA SER A 67 0.11 9.44 26.69
C SER A 67 -0.54 10.09 25.46
N ASP A 68 -0.36 11.39 25.34
CA ASP A 68 -0.86 12.25 24.26
C ASP A 68 -0.21 11.91 22.90
N ALA A 69 -0.63 10.82 22.26
CA ALA A 69 -0.22 10.50 20.89
C ALA A 69 -1.38 10.81 19.91
N PRO A 70 -1.30 11.90 19.12
CA PRO A 70 -2.33 12.18 18.15
C PRO A 70 -2.12 11.26 16.92
N GLN A 71 -3.24 10.68 16.45
CA GLN A 71 -3.47 10.16 15.08
C GLN A 71 -3.32 8.64 14.84
N ALA A 72 -4.01 7.81 15.61
CA ALA A 72 -4.29 6.41 15.26
C ALA A 72 -5.62 6.21 14.47
N ARG A 73 -5.99 7.13 13.55
CA ARG A 73 -7.31 7.11 12.87
C ARG A 73 -7.29 6.94 11.35
N ALA A 74 -6.31 6.27 10.76
CA ALA A 74 -6.31 6.16 9.29
C ALA A 74 -5.56 4.99 8.68
N LEU A 75 -6.10 3.78 8.81
CA LEU A 75 -5.62 2.66 7.99
C LEU A 75 -6.75 1.86 7.32
N PHE A 76 -8.01 2.05 7.73
CA PHE A 76 -9.18 1.45 7.07
C PHE A 76 -10.13 2.54 6.59
N GLY A 77 -9.92 3.02 5.37
CA GLY A 77 -10.70 4.10 4.76
C GLY A 77 -9.78 5.04 4.00
N GLY A 78 -9.98 5.13 2.68
CA GLY A 78 -9.08 5.78 1.74
C GLY A 78 -8.65 7.17 2.17
N LYS A 79 -7.42 7.28 2.69
CA LYS A 79 -6.70 8.56 2.66
C LYS A 79 -6.15 8.73 1.25
N THR A 80 -6.80 9.60 0.47
CA THR A 80 -6.17 10.23 -0.68
C THR A 80 -4.92 10.94 -0.17
N ILE A 81 -3.73 10.45 -0.51
CA ILE A 81 -2.49 11.17 -0.21
C ILE A 81 -2.49 12.41 -1.11
N ARG A 82 -2.85 13.56 -0.54
CA ARG A 82 -2.71 14.86 -1.20
C ARG A 82 -1.27 15.30 -1.01
N TYR A 83 -0.48 15.23 -2.09
CA TYR A 83 0.79 15.95 -2.17
C TYR A 83 0.47 17.43 -2.38
N GLY A 84 0.48 18.21 -1.30
CA GLY A 84 0.53 19.67 -1.36
C GLY A 84 1.98 20.13 -1.39
N TRP A 85 2.34 21.01 -2.32
CA TRP A 85 3.59 21.75 -2.27
C TRP A 85 3.40 22.93 -1.32
N GLN A 86 4.26 23.03 -0.31
CA GLN A 86 4.41 24.19 0.55
C GLN A 86 5.86 24.67 0.47
#